data_AF-A0A1S1HLB4-F1
#
_entry.id   AF-A0A1S1HLB4-F1
#
_cell.length_a   1.000
_cell.length_b   1.000
_cell.length_c   1.000
_cell.angle_alpha   90.00
_cell.angle_beta   90.00
_cell.angle_gamma   90.00
#
_symmetry.space_group_name_H-M   'P 1'
#
loop_
_entity.id
_entity.type
_entity.pdbx_description
1 polymer ?
#
loop_
_entity_poly.entity_id
_entity_poly.type
_entity_poly.pdbx_seq_one_letter_code
_entity_poly.pdbx_strand_id
1 'polypeptide(L)'
;MCNFNYREYIKYSLFSILILYGQFIPYINIVITLLVFFILIYGTIHKKQFILIPILGLSFIHGESSISIYTFKIGGLSLLYVYIAIAFILSLFQRKKLHRYELIFFVLFITYLIYSILSGNALSGEYFINDVMFILIAFLFLFSFRWLNNINYDLIFLSLSSGYFISKILVLITGIGLEVTNYTSVIVQKNALFDPVEYFLILYCIHSFFYPLTKNVRLVSFLNLLLFSFGSILLGYVHGGAMVMIFVSLIYCLIRNIKYLLILSGVLIFILTSLTLPSINNDSNDSVLSYKLQKVTGLAEFMFDDNFGVYSLPRSTQVRVIETLNLLDQPLPYIMLGKGFGGYLEQSKYYYGRYLNKDDYSEDQIRSKKFYVLHSINQLLLKHGVIFIALIVLMGMKMRKRINKNYVDVSIIFILFSYAFTIKPYLILSLFLISFIYYLGIKKTENTVHHETKNISN
;
A
#
# COMPACT_ATOMS: atom_id res chain seq x y z
N MET A 1 2.60 -7.08 27.10
CA MET A 1 2.57 -5.70 26.57
C MET A 1 4.01 -5.29 26.27
N CYS A 2 4.36 -4.99 25.02
CA CYS A 2 5.69 -4.46 24.70
C CYS A 2 5.76 -2.98 25.07
N ASN A 3 6.71 -2.60 25.93
CA ASN A 3 7.02 -1.19 26.19
C ASN A 3 7.61 -0.57 24.91
N PHE A 4 7.07 0.58 24.50
CA PHE A 4 7.63 1.37 23.41
C PHE A 4 8.97 1.98 23.86
N ASN A 5 10.08 1.48 23.31
CA ASN A 5 11.43 1.90 23.68
C ASN A 5 11.88 3.10 22.84
N TYR A 6 11.88 4.29 23.43
CA TYR A 6 12.30 5.52 22.74
C TYR A 6 13.71 5.47 22.16
N ARG A 7 14.65 4.81 22.85
CA ARG A 7 16.04 4.72 22.38
C ARG A 7 16.13 3.88 21.11
N GLU A 8 15.35 2.81 21.02
CA GLU A 8 15.27 2.00 19.79
C GLU A 8 14.54 2.75 18.68
N TYR A 9 13.45 3.43 19.01
CA TYR A 9 12.70 4.25 18.06
C TYR A 9 13.60 5.30 17.40
N ILE A 10 14.37 6.07 18.20
CA ILE A 10 15.30 7.08 17.67
C ILE A 10 16.34 6.44 16.75
N LYS A 11 16.94 5.31 17.16
CA LYS A 11 17.92 4.59 16.32
C LYS A 11 17.32 4.15 14.99
N TYR A 12 16.11 3.59 15.02
CA TYR A 12 15.43 3.10 13.83
C TYR A 12 14.97 4.24 12.92
N SER A 13 14.52 5.36 13.49
CA SER A 13 14.17 6.56 12.74
C SER A 13 15.40 7.16 12.06
N LEU A 14 16.52 7.34 12.79
CA LEU A 14 17.78 7.83 12.20
C LEU A 14 18.28 6.91 11.08
N PHE A 15 18.22 5.60 11.30
CA PHE A 15 18.56 4.61 10.27
C PHE A 15 17.65 4.75 9.04
N SER A 16 16.34 4.91 9.24
CA SER A 16 15.39 5.14 8.16
C SER A 16 15.68 6.44 7.40
N ILE A 17 15.98 7.55 8.10
CA ILE A 17 16.35 8.84 7.47
C ILE A 17 17.59 8.65 6.61
N LEU A 18 18.63 8.00 7.14
CA LEU A 18 19.90 7.78 6.44
C LEU A 18 19.69 6.96 5.16
N ILE A 19 18.92 5.87 5.23
CA ILE A 19 18.62 5.06 4.04
C ILE A 19 17.81 5.86 3.03
N LEU A 20 16.73 6.51 3.46
CA LEU A 20 15.79 7.17 2.56
C LEU A 20 16.41 8.41 1.94
N TYR A 21 16.97 9.31 2.74
CA TYR A 21 17.58 10.54 2.26
C TYR A 21 18.87 10.27 1.45
N GLY A 22 19.68 9.30 1.89
CA GLY A 22 20.91 8.93 1.19
C GLY A 22 20.70 8.45 -0.24
N GLN A 23 19.50 7.97 -0.59
CA GLN A 23 19.13 7.58 -1.95
C GLN A 23 18.94 8.76 -2.91
N PHE A 24 18.68 9.97 -2.37
CA PHE A 24 18.49 11.17 -3.18
C PHE A 24 19.80 11.83 -3.57
N ILE A 25 20.88 11.54 -2.84
CA ILE A 25 22.16 12.18 -3.06
C ILE A 25 22.92 11.42 -4.16
N PRO A 26 23.33 12.11 -5.25
CA PRO A 26 24.12 11.50 -6.32
C PRO A 26 25.37 10.79 -5.80
N TYR A 27 25.71 9.64 -6.38
CA TYR A 27 26.82 8.75 -6.03
C TYR A 27 26.73 8.08 -4.64
N ILE A 28 26.22 8.78 -3.63
CA ILE A 28 25.94 8.22 -2.30
C ILE A 28 24.83 7.16 -2.39
N ASN A 29 23.85 7.36 -3.26
CA ASN A 29 22.79 6.40 -3.56
C ASN A 29 23.31 4.98 -3.84
N ILE A 30 24.44 4.81 -4.55
CA ILE A 30 25.04 3.49 -4.86
C ILE A 30 25.60 2.87 -3.57
N VAL A 31 26.36 3.65 -2.80
CA VAL A 31 26.93 3.21 -1.52
C VAL A 31 25.83 2.80 -0.54
N ILE A 32 24.77 3.60 -0.44
CA ILE A 32 23.60 3.32 0.40
C ILE A 32 22.87 2.07 -0.08
N THR A 33 22.73 1.86 -1.40
CA THR A 33 22.08 0.65 -1.95
C THR A 33 22.86 -0.62 -1.59
N LEU A 34 24.19 -0.60 -1.75
CA LEU A 34 25.05 -1.72 -1.35
C LEU A 34 25.02 -1.95 0.15
N LEU A 35 25.11 -0.88 0.95
CA LEU A 35 25.04 -0.94 2.40
C LEU A 35 23.70 -1.52 2.86
N VAL A 36 22.57 -1.11 2.27
CA VAL A 36 21.26 -1.69 2.55
C VAL A 36 21.25 -3.17 2.21
N PHE A 37 21.79 -3.59 1.07
CA PHE A 37 21.87 -5.01 0.69
C PHE A 37 22.64 -5.84 1.73
N PHE A 38 23.82 -5.39 2.18
CA PHE A 38 24.58 -6.08 3.22
C PHE A 38 23.86 -6.12 4.57
N ILE A 39 23.20 -5.02 4.94
CA ILE A 39 22.40 -4.95 6.17
C ILE A 39 21.21 -5.91 6.12
N LEU A 40 20.58 -6.04 4.96
CA LEU A 40 19.49 -6.98 4.73
C LEU A 40 19.96 -8.43 4.91
N ILE A 41 21.11 -8.80 4.35
CA ILE A 41 21.72 -10.12 4.55
C ILE A 41 22.03 -10.35 6.05
N TYR A 42 22.77 -9.42 6.66
CA TYR A 42 23.15 -9.50 8.07
C TYR A 42 21.92 -9.66 8.99
N GLY A 43 20.92 -8.80 8.81
CA GLY A 43 19.72 -8.83 9.63
C GLY A 43 18.86 -10.08 9.40
N THR A 44 18.94 -10.70 8.22
CA THR A 44 18.31 -12.00 7.95
C THR A 44 19.00 -13.13 8.70
N ILE A 45 20.34 -13.19 8.64
CA ILE A 45 21.15 -14.19 9.36
C ILE A 45 20.93 -14.08 10.86
N HIS A 46 20.97 -12.86 11.39
CA HIS A 46 20.83 -12.58 12.83
C HIS A 46 19.39 -12.40 13.30
N LYS A 47 18.42 -12.65 12.43
CA LYS A 47 17.01 -12.62 12.79
C LYS A 47 16.60 -11.31 13.48
N LYS A 48 16.87 -10.17 12.83
CA LYS A 48 16.56 -8.81 13.32
C LYS A 48 15.37 -8.14 12.62
N GLN A 49 14.35 -7.71 13.35
CA GLN A 49 13.15 -7.07 12.79
C GLN A 49 13.38 -5.74 12.06
N PHE A 50 14.48 -5.03 12.35
CA PHE A 50 14.76 -3.73 11.74
C PHE A 50 14.97 -3.80 10.22
N ILE A 51 15.23 -5.00 9.65
CA ILE A 51 15.32 -5.20 8.20
C ILE A 51 14.05 -4.80 7.45
N LEU A 52 12.89 -4.79 8.12
CA LEU A 52 11.64 -4.34 7.52
C LEU A 52 11.67 -2.87 7.12
N ILE A 53 12.50 -2.05 7.78
CA ILE A 53 12.63 -0.62 7.48
C ILE A 53 13.17 -0.42 6.05
N PRO A 54 14.35 -0.96 5.68
CA PRO A 54 14.81 -0.85 4.30
C PRO A 54 13.87 -1.57 3.33
N ILE A 55 13.39 -2.78 3.62
CA ILE A 55 12.49 -3.51 2.70
C ILE A 55 11.26 -2.68 2.29
N LEU A 56 10.62 -2.00 3.26
CA LEU A 56 9.41 -1.21 3.00
C LEU A 56 9.73 0.22 2.55
N GLY A 57 10.86 0.76 3.01
CA GLY A 57 11.29 2.14 2.77
C GLY A 57 12.00 2.38 1.43
N LEU A 58 12.71 1.40 0.86
CA LEU A 58 13.48 1.59 -0.38
C LEU A 58 12.62 2.21 -1.50
N SER A 59 13.09 3.32 -2.06
CA SER A 59 12.40 4.10 -3.10
C SER A 59 12.50 3.49 -4.51
N PHE A 60 13.54 2.68 -4.80
CA PHE A 60 13.74 1.98 -6.09
C PHE A 60 12.68 0.91 -6.41
N ILE A 61 11.81 0.57 -5.45
CA ILE A 61 10.77 -0.45 -5.62
C ILE A 61 9.60 0.07 -6.46
N HIS A 62 9.58 1.37 -6.78
CA HIS A 62 8.73 1.90 -7.82
C HIS A 62 9.41 1.85 -9.16
N GLY A 63 8.65 1.40 -10.17
CA GLY A 63 9.00 1.55 -11.56
C GLY A 63 9.10 3.02 -11.99
N GLU A 64 8.66 3.29 -13.21
CA GLU A 64 8.97 4.52 -13.94
C GLU A 64 8.61 5.82 -13.20
N SER A 65 7.59 5.80 -12.33
CA SER A 65 7.00 6.99 -11.69
C SER A 65 7.57 7.42 -10.33
N SER A 66 8.76 6.97 -9.92
CA SER A 66 9.39 7.44 -8.68
C SER A 66 10.93 7.40 -8.72
N ILE A 67 11.74 8.28 -8.12
CA ILE A 67 11.48 9.50 -7.32
C ILE A 67 12.72 10.45 -7.32
N SER A 68 13.76 10.16 -8.10
CA SER A 68 14.93 11.02 -8.30
C SER A 68 15.64 10.61 -9.58
N ILE A 69 16.17 11.57 -10.35
CA ILE A 69 16.93 11.32 -11.60
C ILE A 69 18.13 10.41 -11.33
N TYR A 70 18.61 10.42 -10.08
CA TYR A 70 19.76 9.66 -9.63
C TYR A 70 19.38 8.30 -9.07
N THR A 71 18.10 7.94 -8.98
CA THR A 71 17.74 6.65 -8.39
C THR A 71 18.15 5.47 -9.30
N PHE A 72 18.95 4.52 -8.79
CA PHE A 72 19.40 3.32 -9.49
C PHE A 72 18.26 2.28 -9.59
N LYS A 73 17.15 2.63 -10.27
CA LYS A 73 15.88 1.89 -10.24
C LYS A 73 16.07 0.41 -10.61
N ILE A 74 16.65 0.14 -11.78
CA ILE A 74 16.81 -1.23 -12.31
C ILE A 74 17.77 -2.04 -11.44
N GLY A 75 18.94 -1.49 -11.10
CA GLY A 75 19.91 -2.25 -10.31
C GLY A 75 19.55 -2.43 -8.84
N GLY A 76 18.86 -1.46 -8.22
CA GLY A 76 18.33 -1.59 -6.87
C GLY A 76 17.21 -2.64 -6.78
N LEU A 77 16.34 -2.69 -7.78
CA LEU A 77 15.31 -3.73 -7.91
C LEU A 77 15.95 -5.11 -8.11
N SER A 78 16.95 -5.23 -8.98
CA SER A 78 17.73 -6.46 -9.18
C SER A 78 18.42 -6.95 -7.91
N LEU A 79 19.02 -6.05 -7.14
CA LEU A 79 19.62 -6.41 -5.86
C LEU A 79 18.58 -6.89 -4.83
N LEU A 80 17.39 -6.29 -4.82
CA LEU A 80 16.29 -6.76 -3.98
C LEU A 80 15.84 -8.17 -4.38
N TYR A 81 15.75 -8.46 -5.69
CA TYR A 81 15.44 -9.80 -6.19
C TYR A 81 16.49 -10.82 -5.77
N VAL A 82 17.77 -10.51 -5.98
CA VAL A 82 18.89 -11.36 -5.56
C VAL A 82 18.85 -11.59 -4.05
N TYR A 83 18.59 -10.54 -3.26
CA TYR A 83 18.46 -10.65 -1.82
C TYR A 83 17.31 -11.58 -1.41
N ILE A 84 16.11 -11.40 -1.98
CA ILE A 84 14.94 -12.23 -1.66
C ILE A 84 15.23 -13.70 -1.98
N ALA A 85 15.91 -13.99 -3.11
CA ALA A 85 16.32 -15.33 -3.48
C ALA A 85 17.34 -15.93 -2.50
N ILE A 86 18.39 -15.17 -2.13
CA ILE A 86 19.37 -15.59 -1.11
C ILE A 86 18.67 -15.85 0.22
N ALA A 87 17.82 -14.94 0.68
CA ALA A 87 17.09 -15.07 1.94
C ALA A 87 16.16 -16.30 1.92
N PHE A 88 15.56 -16.61 0.78
CA PHE A 88 14.72 -17.79 0.60
C PHE A 88 15.55 -19.07 0.71
N ILE A 89 16.67 -19.15 -0.01
CA ILE A 89 17.59 -20.30 0.01
C ILE A 89 18.15 -20.51 1.42
N LEU A 90 18.62 -19.46 2.09
CA LEU A 90 19.08 -19.51 3.47
C LEU A 90 17.99 -20.02 4.41
N SER A 91 16.75 -19.56 4.23
CA SER A 91 15.60 -20.01 5.01
C SER A 91 15.32 -21.50 4.77
N LEU A 92 15.42 -21.99 3.54
CA LEU A 92 15.24 -23.41 3.22
C LEU A 92 16.30 -24.29 3.89
N PHE A 93 17.59 -23.93 3.79
CA PHE A 93 18.67 -24.70 4.43
C PHE A 93 18.55 -24.74 5.96
N GLN A 94 18.05 -23.68 6.58
CA GLN A 94 17.85 -23.64 8.02
C GLN A 94 16.61 -24.42 8.49
N ARG A 95 15.76 -24.92 7.59
CA ARG A 95 14.48 -25.56 7.94
C ARG A 95 14.57 -27.08 7.90
N LYS A 96 13.99 -27.70 8.94
CA LYS A 96 13.77 -29.16 8.99
C LYS A 96 12.42 -29.60 8.40
N LYS A 97 11.38 -28.75 8.42
CA LYS A 97 10.03 -29.05 7.91
C LYS A 97 9.32 -27.79 7.39
N LEU A 98 8.51 -27.94 6.34
CA LEU A 98 7.58 -26.92 5.84
C LEU A 98 6.30 -26.91 6.68
N HIS A 99 5.72 -25.72 6.90
CA HIS A 99 4.49 -25.60 7.67
C HIS A 99 3.26 -25.85 6.78
N ARG A 100 2.21 -26.49 7.32
CA ARG A 100 0.99 -26.80 6.54
C ARG A 100 0.35 -25.59 5.84
N TYR A 101 0.38 -24.40 6.46
CA TYR A 101 -0.18 -23.18 5.85
C TYR A 101 0.69 -22.65 4.71
N GLU A 102 2.01 -22.87 4.75
CA GLU A 102 2.90 -22.54 3.64
C GLU A 102 2.62 -23.45 2.44
N LEU A 103 2.38 -24.74 2.70
CA LEU A 103 1.96 -25.68 1.66
C LEU A 103 0.61 -25.26 1.05
N ILE A 104 -0.36 -24.83 1.87
CA ILE A 104 -1.64 -24.31 1.37
C ILE A 104 -1.42 -23.07 0.49
N PHE A 105 -0.59 -22.11 0.92
CA PHE A 105 -0.27 -20.94 0.08
C PHE A 105 0.43 -21.34 -1.22
N PHE A 106 1.34 -22.30 -1.18
CA PHE A 106 1.99 -22.82 -2.38
C PHE A 106 0.99 -23.48 -3.34
N VAL A 107 0.12 -24.36 -2.83
CA VAL A 107 -0.93 -25.00 -3.62
C VAL A 107 -1.89 -23.97 -4.20
N LEU A 108 -2.30 -22.96 -3.43
CA LEU A 108 -3.15 -21.87 -3.92
C LEU A 108 -2.46 -21.07 -5.03
N PHE A 109 -1.18 -20.71 -4.83
CA PHE A 109 -0.39 -19.98 -5.84
C PHE A 109 -0.28 -20.79 -7.15
N ILE A 110 0.11 -22.06 -7.06
CA ILE A 110 0.23 -22.93 -8.24
C ILE A 110 -1.12 -23.15 -8.91
N THR A 111 -2.18 -23.39 -8.14
CA THR A 111 -3.54 -23.54 -8.68
C THR A 111 -3.98 -22.28 -9.41
N TYR A 112 -3.70 -21.11 -8.85
CA TYR A 112 -4.07 -19.82 -9.43
C TYR A 112 -3.23 -19.49 -10.68
N LEU A 113 -1.95 -19.86 -10.68
CA LEU A 113 -1.07 -19.77 -11.85
C LEU A 113 -1.58 -20.66 -12.99
N ILE A 114 -1.90 -21.93 -12.69
CA ILE A 114 -2.48 -22.86 -13.65
C ILE A 114 -3.81 -22.32 -14.19
N TYR A 115 -4.70 -21.85 -13.33
CA TYR A 115 -5.97 -21.21 -13.74
C TYR A 115 -5.72 -20.05 -14.72
N SER A 116 -4.74 -19.20 -14.42
CA SER A 116 -4.40 -18.05 -15.27
C SER A 116 -3.85 -18.48 -16.64
N ILE A 117 -3.03 -19.55 -16.68
CA ILE A 117 -2.50 -20.12 -17.93
C ILE A 117 -3.63 -20.76 -18.75
N LEU A 118 -4.47 -21.59 -18.13
CA LEU A 118 -5.59 -22.27 -18.78
C LEU A 118 -6.66 -21.29 -19.29
N SER A 119 -6.80 -20.13 -18.65
CA SER A 119 -7.68 -19.05 -19.09
C SER A 119 -7.12 -18.24 -20.27
N GLY A 120 -5.93 -18.60 -20.79
CA GLY A 120 -5.31 -17.95 -21.94
C GLY A 120 -4.60 -16.63 -21.63
N ASN A 121 -4.48 -16.23 -20.35
CA ASN A 121 -3.88 -14.95 -20.00
C ASN A 121 -2.37 -14.90 -20.25
N ALA A 122 -1.70 -16.05 -20.38
CA ALA A 122 -0.28 -16.11 -20.71
C ALA A 122 0.06 -15.42 -22.05
N LEU A 123 -0.93 -15.29 -22.95
CA LEU A 123 -0.79 -14.58 -24.22
C LEU A 123 -0.63 -13.06 -24.07
N SER A 124 -0.91 -12.50 -22.88
CA SER A 124 -0.72 -11.09 -22.57
C SER A 124 0.74 -10.71 -22.27
N GLY A 125 1.65 -11.69 -22.30
CA GLY A 125 3.11 -11.50 -22.24
C GLY A 125 3.56 -10.69 -21.03
N GLU A 126 3.79 -9.40 -21.24
CA GLU A 126 4.30 -8.46 -20.25
C GLU A 126 3.41 -8.35 -18.99
N TYR A 127 2.09 -8.23 -19.15
CA TYR A 127 1.18 -8.08 -18.01
C TYR A 127 1.11 -9.34 -17.14
N PHE A 128 1.10 -10.51 -17.77
CA PHE A 128 1.17 -11.79 -17.08
C PHE A 128 2.49 -11.95 -16.31
N ILE A 129 3.63 -11.65 -16.95
CA ILE A 129 4.96 -11.74 -16.34
C ILE A 129 5.05 -10.82 -15.11
N ASN A 130 4.58 -9.58 -15.23
CA ASN A 130 4.60 -8.61 -14.13
C ASN A 130 3.75 -9.08 -12.94
N ASP A 131 2.52 -9.54 -13.18
CA ASP A 131 1.64 -10.07 -12.13
C ASP A 131 2.29 -11.29 -11.41
N VAL A 132 2.86 -12.21 -12.18
CA VAL A 132 3.55 -13.40 -11.64
C VAL A 132 4.78 -12.99 -10.82
N MET A 133 5.58 -12.04 -11.30
CA MET A 133 6.76 -11.55 -10.60
C MET A 133 6.41 -10.90 -9.26
N PHE A 134 5.41 -10.02 -9.22
CA PHE A 134 5.02 -9.36 -7.97
C PHE A 134 4.51 -10.35 -6.91
N ILE A 135 3.78 -11.38 -7.33
CA ILE A 135 3.28 -12.39 -6.41
C ILE A 135 4.36 -13.39 -6.03
N LEU A 136 5.29 -13.72 -6.94
CA LEU A 136 6.45 -14.52 -6.61
C LEU A 136 7.31 -13.80 -5.56
N ILE A 137 7.49 -12.48 -5.66
CA ILE A 137 8.13 -11.68 -4.60
C ILE A 137 7.39 -11.82 -3.29
N ALA A 138 6.06 -11.64 -3.30
CA ALA A 138 5.23 -11.75 -2.11
C ALA A 138 5.39 -13.14 -1.46
N PHE A 139 5.36 -14.17 -2.30
CA PHE A 139 5.55 -15.56 -1.93
C PHE A 139 6.94 -15.76 -1.33
N LEU A 140 8.03 -15.47 -2.04
CA LEU A 140 9.38 -15.64 -1.53
C LEU A 140 9.61 -14.84 -0.24
N PHE A 141 9.07 -13.63 -0.16
CA PHE A 141 9.11 -12.80 1.05
C PHE A 141 8.47 -13.49 2.26
N LEU A 142 7.26 -14.05 2.08
CA LEU A 142 6.56 -14.81 3.12
C LEU A 142 7.40 -15.96 3.69
N PHE A 143 8.14 -16.66 2.83
CA PHE A 143 8.99 -17.77 3.23
C PHE A 143 10.32 -17.29 3.84
N SER A 144 10.93 -16.24 3.31
CA SER A 144 12.20 -15.72 3.81
C SER A 144 12.11 -15.19 5.25
N PHE A 145 11.00 -14.55 5.62
CA PHE A 145 10.88 -13.79 6.88
C PHE A 145 9.99 -14.42 7.94
N ARG A 146 9.67 -15.71 7.84
CA ARG A 146 8.85 -16.44 8.83
C ARG A 146 9.38 -16.33 10.28
N TRP A 147 10.68 -16.13 10.47
CA TRP A 147 11.25 -16.02 11.81
C TRP A 147 10.89 -14.71 12.52
N LEU A 148 10.29 -13.74 11.84
CA LEU A 148 9.72 -12.51 12.40
C LEU A 148 8.43 -12.79 13.21
N ASN A 149 8.50 -13.71 14.16
CA ASN A 149 7.34 -14.17 14.92
C ASN A 149 6.88 -13.19 16.02
N ASN A 150 7.55 -12.06 16.23
CA ASN A 150 7.14 -11.05 17.23
C ASN A 150 7.54 -9.65 16.77
N ILE A 151 6.95 -9.19 15.67
CA ILE A 151 7.22 -7.85 15.15
C ILE A 151 6.63 -6.81 16.11
N ASN A 152 7.46 -5.86 16.54
CA ASN A 152 6.98 -4.64 17.19
C ASN A 152 6.53 -3.65 16.11
N TYR A 153 5.28 -3.80 15.66
CA TYR A 153 4.71 -3.00 14.56
C TYR A 153 4.77 -1.49 14.83
N ASP A 154 4.50 -1.06 16.07
CA ASP A 154 4.57 0.36 16.44
C ASP A 154 5.99 0.90 16.27
N LEU A 155 6.99 0.17 16.75
CA LEU A 155 8.39 0.57 16.62
C LEU A 155 8.79 0.68 15.14
N ILE A 156 8.48 -0.33 14.32
CA ILE A 156 8.88 -0.37 12.90
C ILE A 156 8.17 0.71 12.09
N PHE A 157 6.84 0.77 12.14
CA PHE A 157 6.08 1.67 11.27
C PHE A 157 6.16 3.13 11.69
N LEU A 158 6.20 3.42 13.00
CA LEU A 158 6.39 4.80 13.44
C LEU A 158 7.80 5.31 13.12
N SER A 159 8.84 4.48 13.28
CA SER A 159 10.20 4.87 12.88
C SER A 159 10.35 5.06 11.38
N LEU A 160 9.77 4.16 10.58
CA LEU A 160 9.75 4.28 9.12
C LEU A 160 8.98 5.54 8.68
N SER A 161 7.85 5.85 9.33
CA SER A 161 7.07 7.05 9.07
C SER A 161 7.84 8.34 9.37
N SER A 162 8.54 8.42 10.50
CA SER A 162 9.38 9.57 10.81
C SER A 162 10.50 9.72 9.79
N GLY A 163 11.15 8.61 9.43
CA GLY A 163 12.19 8.61 8.41
C GLY A 163 11.68 9.12 7.08
N TYR A 164 10.53 8.62 6.62
CA TYR A 164 9.94 9.00 5.35
C TYR A 164 9.57 10.49 5.29
N PHE A 165 8.86 11.00 6.29
CA PHE A 165 8.43 12.40 6.28
C PHE A 165 9.59 13.38 6.48
N ILE A 166 10.57 13.05 7.33
CA ILE A 166 11.77 13.88 7.49
C ILE A 166 12.59 13.89 6.20
N SER A 167 12.84 12.73 5.59
CA SER A 167 13.54 12.67 4.30
C SER A 167 12.82 13.46 3.21
N LYS A 168 11.48 13.41 3.18
CA LYS A 168 10.66 14.21 2.26
C LYS A 168 10.83 15.71 2.46
N ILE A 169 10.77 16.17 3.72
CA ILE A 169 11.02 17.57 4.08
C ILE A 169 12.45 17.98 3.67
N LEU A 170 13.45 17.16 3.95
CA LEU A 170 14.86 17.44 3.59
C LEU A 170 15.05 17.55 2.08
N VAL A 171 14.44 16.65 1.29
CA VAL A 171 14.47 16.73 -0.18
C VAL A 171 13.80 18.01 -0.68
N LEU A 172 12.66 18.40 -0.11
CA LEU A 172 11.94 19.61 -0.49
C LEU A 172 12.70 20.89 -0.16
N ILE A 173 13.37 20.94 1.00
CA ILE A 173 14.16 22.10 1.43
C ILE A 173 15.46 22.21 0.64
N THR A 174 16.16 21.10 0.43
CA THR A 174 17.48 21.11 -0.23
C THR A 174 17.39 21.10 -1.76
N GLY A 175 16.26 20.67 -2.32
CA GLY A 175 16.09 20.46 -3.76
C GLY A 175 16.86 19.24 -4.31
N ILE A 176 17.61 18.52 -3.49
CA ILE A 176 18.43 17.39 -3.93
C ILE A 176 17.53 16.22 -4.36
N GLY A 177 17.65 15.81 -5.63
CA GLY A 177 16.89 14.69 -6.19
C GLY A 177 15.41 15.01 -6.44
N LEU A 178 15.01 16.28 -6.39
CA LEU A 178 13.65 16.71 -6.72
C LEU A 178 13.44 16.71 -8.24
N GLU A 179 12.47 15.94 -8.72
CA GLU A 179 12.01 16.02 -10.10
C GLU A 179 10.82 16.97 -10.21
N VAL A 180 10.82 17.77 -11.27
CA VAL A 180 9.74 18.72 -11.57
C VAL A 180 9.17 18.33 -12.93
N THR A 181 7.91 17.88 -12.92
CA THR A 181 7.21 17.45 -14.14
C THR A 181 5.97 18.31 -14.35
N ASN A 182 5.67 18.65 -15.60
CA ASN A 182 4.43 19.33 -15.93
C ASN A 182 3.25 18.37 -15.72
N TYR A 183 2.34 18.71 -14.80
CA TYR A 183 1.09 17.96 -14.55
C TYR A 183 0.03 18.29 -15.60
N THR A 184 0.01 19.55 -16.07
CA THR A 184 -0.73 20.00 -17.24
C THR A 184 0.11 21.03 -18.01
N SER A 185 -0.41 21.58 -19.11
CA SER A 185 0.23 22.69 -19.83
C SER A 185 0.45 23.95 -18.98
N VAL A 186 -0.24 24.07 -17.84
CA VAL A 186 -0.22 25.26 -16.97
C VAL A 186 0.28 24.94 -15.55
N ILE A 187 0.13 23.69 -15.09
CA ILE A 187 0.46 23.28 -13.72
C ILE A 187 1.74 22.46 -13.72
N VAL A 188 2.74 22.92 -12.98
CA VAL A 188 3.99 22.20 -12.74
C VAL A 188 3.89 21.47 -11.40
N GLN A 189 4.06 20.14 -11.41
CA GLN A 189 4.06 19.30 -10.22
C GLN A 189 5.49 18.98 -9.81
N LYS A 190 5.83 19.36 -8.58
CA LYS A 190 7.02 18.85 -7.90
C LYS A 190 6.74 17.40 -7.51
N ASN A 191 7.42 16.47 -8.15
CA ASN A 191 7.39 15.07 -7.79
C ASN A 191 8.39 14.86 -6.66
N ALA A 192 7.99 15.19 -5.43
CA ALA A 192 8.71 14.72 -4.25
C ALA A 192 7.98 13.51 -3.69
N LEU A 193 8.67 12.36 -3.70
CA LEU A 193 8.36 11.23 -2.84
C LEU A 193 6.86 10.85 -2.78
N PHE A 194 6.30 10.38 -3.90
CA PHE A 194 4.98 9.70 -3.88
C PHE A 194 5.16 8.19 -3.89
N ASP A 195 4.90 7.60 -2.73
CA ASP A 195 5.04 6.16 -2.52
C ASP A 195 3.75 5.60 -1.89
N PRO A 196 3.13 4.52 -2.41
CA PRO A 196 2.02 3.85 -1.75
C PRO A 196 2.31 3.46 -0.29
N VAL A 197 3.57 3.20 0.10
CA VAL A 197 3.90 2.97 1.51
C VAL A 197 3.66 4.23 2.36
N GLU A 198 3.81 5.43 1.81
CA GLU A 198 3.44 6.67 2.49
C GLU A 198 1.97 6.63 2.92
N TYR A 199 1.06 6.16 2.04
CA TYR A 199 -0.35 6.03 2.39
C TYR A 199 -0.52 5.06 3.55
N PHE A 200 0.12 3.89 3.51
CA PHE A 200 0.08 2.95 4.63
C PHE A 200 0.56 3.59 5.95
N LEU A 201 1.67 4.34 5.91
CA LEU A 201 2.26 4.97 7.09
C LEU A 201 1.39 6.10 7.67
N ILE A 202 0.76 6.91 6.82
CA ILE A 202 -0.20 7.95 7.25
C ILE A 202 -1.36 7.28 7.99
N LEU A 203 -1.96 6.25 7.41
CA LEU A 203 -3.08 5.52 8.01
C LEU A 203 -2.68 4.89 9.33
N TYR A 204 -1.46 4.33 9.41
CA TYR A 204 -0.91 3.78 10.64
C TYR A 204 -0.79 4.84 11.74
N CYS A 205 -0.30 6.03 11.41
CA CYS A 205 -0.20 7.15 12.35
C CYS A 205 -1.60 7.63 12.80
N ILE A 206 -2.58 7.74 11.88
CA ILE A 206 -3.96 8.10 12.25
C ILE A 206 -4.53 7.10 13.25
N HIS A 207 -4.48 5.79 12.94
CA HIS A 207 -5.02 4.77 13.83
C HIS A 207 -4.28 4.74 15.17
N SER A 208 -2.95 4.92 15.16
CA SER A 208 -2.13 4.91 16.38
C SER A 208 -2.29 6.18 17.22
N PHE A 209 -2.72 7.29 16.63
CA PHE A 209 -3.10 8.50 17.34
C PHE A 209 -4.44 8.34 18.08
N PHE A 210 -5.48 7.84 17.39
CA PHE A 210 -6.81 7.63 17.97
C PHE A 210 -6.86 6.44 18.92
N TYR A 211 -6.16 5.35 18.60
CA TYR A 211 -6.17 4.09 19.34
C TYR A 211 -4.77 3.67 19.81
N PRO A 212 -4.04 4.51 20.55
CA PRO A 212 -2.67 4.19 20.94
C PRO A 212 -2.62 3.03 21.94
N LEU A 213 -1.58 2.21 21.84
CA LEU A 213 -1.23 1.26 22.90
C LEU A 213 -0.59 1.95 24.11
N THR A 214 0.12 3.06 23.89
CA THR A 214 0.78 3.84 24.95
C THR A 214 0.72 5.34 24.66
N LYS A 215 0.87 6.19 25.70
CA LYS A 215 0.96 7.66 25.51
C LYS A 215 2.07 8.05 24.54
N ASN A 216 3.19 7.33 24.57
CA ASN A 216 4.35 7.55 23.69
C ASN A 216 4.00 7.30 22.22
N VAL A 217 3.29 6.20 21.93
CA VAL A 217 2.80 5.89 20.58
C VAL A 217 1.88 7.01 20.07
N ARG A 218 0.99 7.54 20.92
CA ARG A 218 0.14 8.68 20.55
C ARG A 218 0.96 9.90 20.18
N LEU A 219 1.91 10.28 21.03
CA LEU A 219 2.76 11.46 20.83
C LEU A 219 3.58 11.35 19.54
N VAL A 220 4.25 10.22 19.33
CA VAL A 220 5.03 9.97 18.11
C VAL A 220 4.14 10.00 16.86
N SER A 221 2.97 9.37 16.92
CA SER A 221 2.01 9.39 15.80
C SER A 221 1.55 10.81 15.46
N PHE A 222 1.28 11.63 16.48
CA PHE A 222 0.92 13.03 16.30
C PHE A 222 2.05 13.83 15.65
N LEU A 223 3.30 13.67 16.12
CA LEU A 223 4.47 14.31 15.52
C LEU A 223 4.68 13.90 14.06
N ASN A 224 4.51 12.62 13.73
CA ASN A 224 4.59 12.14 12.35
C ASN A 224 3.48 12.74 11.46
N LEU A 225 2.26 12.90 11.96
CA LEU A 225 1.18 13.58 11.23
C LEU A 225 1.48 15.07 11.00
N LEU A 226 2.09 15.76 11.97
CA LEU A 226 2.57 17.13 11.80
C LEU A 226 3.67 17.22 10.74
N LEU A 227 4.63 16.29 10.74
CA LEU A 227 5.69 16.22 9.72
C LEU A 227 5.11 15.99 8.32
N PHE A 228 4.15 15.07 8.19
CA PHE A 228 3.43 14.86 6.93
C PHE A 228 2.72 16.14 6.46
N SER A 229 2.02 16.82 7.37
CA SER A 229 1.31 18.06 7.07
C SER A 229 2.27 19.16 6.62
N PHE A 230 3.40 19.32 7.33
CA PHE A 230 4.45 20.28 6.95
C PHE A 230 5.08 19.96 5.60
N GLY A 231 5.40 18.69 5.33
CA GLY A 231 5.89 18.25 4.01
C GLY A 231 4.87 18.50 2.88
N SER A 232 3.57 18.34 3.17
CA SER A 232 2.49 18.63 2.23
C SER A 232 2.34 20.13 1.94
N ILE A 233 2.53 20.99 2.95
CA ILE A 233 2.58 22.45 2.79
C ILE A 233 3.76 22.84 1.88
N LEU A 234 4.95 22.30 2.13
CA LEU A 234 6.14 22.55 1.30
C LEU A 234 5.95 22.09 -0.15
N LEU A 235 5.20 21.01 -0.37
CA LEU A 235 4.84 20.52 -1.70
C LEU A 235 3.79 21.38 -2.42
N GLY A 236 2.95 22.10 -1.66
CA GLY A 236 1.82 22.86 -2.20
C GLY A 236 0.62 22.01 -2.62
N TYR A 237 0.64 20.68 -2.44
CA TYR A 237 -0.51 19.81 -2.69
C TYR A 237 -0.42 18.46 -1.96
N VAL A 238 -1.57 17.79 -1.84
CA VAL A 238 -1.69 16.38 -1.40
C VAL A 238 -2.32 15.54 -2.51
N HIS A 239 -1.73 14.38 -2.79
CA HIS A 239 -2.22 13.47 -3.82
C HIS A 239 -3.66 13.02 -3.50
N GLY A 240 -4.55 12.98 -4.52
CA GLY A 240 -5.96 12.68 -4.33
C GLY A 240 -6.21 11.31 -3.67
N GLY A 241 -5.43 10.30 -4.04
CA GLY A 241 -5.48 8.98 -3.40
C GLY A 241 -5.18 9.03 -1.90
N ALA A 242 -4.20 9.84 -1.46
CA ALA A 242 -3.89 10.01 -0.04
C ALA A 242 -5.08 10.62 0.73
N MET A 243 -5.72 11.63 0.16
CA MET A 243 -6.90 12.28 0.75
C MET A 243 -8.04 11.28 0.97
N VAL A 244 -8.34 10.46 -0.05
CA VAL A 244 -9.38 9.43 0.05
C VAL A 244 -9.05 8.41 1.14
N MET A 245 -7.81 7.94 1.20
CA MET A 245 -7.38 6.98 2.22
C MET A 245 -7.47 7.56 3.64
N ILE A 246 -7.02 8.82 3.82
CA ILE A 246 -7.14 9.54 5.09
C ILE A 246 -8.61 9.64 5.50
N PHE A 247 -9.49 10.04 4.57
CA PHE A 247 -10.92 10.16 4.82
C PHE A 247 -11.55 8.83 5.24
N VAL A 248 -11.30 7.74 4.49
CA VAL A 248 -11.79 6.39 4.83
C VAL A 248 -11.27 5.96 6.21
N SER A 249 -10.01 6.23 6.52
CA SER A 249 -9.42 5.90 7.83
C SER A 249 -10.02 6.70 8.98
N LEU A 250 -10.31 7.98 8.77
CA LEU A 250 -11.00 8.82 9.76
C LEU A 250 -12.43 8.33 10.01
N ILE A 251 -13.19 8.00 8.95
CA ILE A 251 -14.53 7.39 9.08
C ILE A 251 -14.43 6.06 9.84
N TYR A 252 -13.47 5.20 9.49
CA TYR A 252 -13.28 3.95 10.20
C TYR A 252 -12.96 4.18 11.69
N CYS A 253 -12.12 5.18 11.99
CA CYS A 253 -11.83 5.59 13.35
C CYS A 253 -13.08 6.07 14.09
N LEU A 254 -14.01 6.78 13.43
CA LEU A 254 -15.30 7.17 14.02
C LEU A 254 -16.17 5.96 14.36
N ILE A 255 -16.36 5.05 13.39
CA ILE A 255 -17.18 3.85 13.56
C ILE A 255 -16.63 2.98 14.69
N ARG A 256 -15.31 2.92 14.85
CA ARG A 256 -14.66 2.13 15.91
C ARG A 256 -14.88 2.70 17.31
N ASN A 257 -15.14 4.00 17.48
CA ASN A 257 -15.48 4.60 18.78
C ASN A 257 -16.16 5.98 18.65
N ILE A 258 -17.44 6.04 18.99
CA ILE A 258 -18.29 7.22 18.89
C ILE A 258 -17.81 8.41 19.76
N LYS A 259 -17.01 8.17 20.81
CA LYS A 259 -16.48 9.22 21.70
C LYS A 259 -15.54 10.21 20.99
N TYR A 260 -14.97 9.84 19.84
CA TYR A 260 -14.09 10.71 19.07
C TYR A 260 -14.84 11.60 18.07
N LEU A 261 -16.16 11.51 17.98
CA LEU A 261 -17.00 12.22 17.01
C LEU A 261 -16.91 13.75 17.14
N LEU A 262 -16.76 14.27 18.37
CA LEU A 262 -16.55 15.71 18.66
C LEU A 262 -15.14 16.22 18.30
N ILE A 263 -14.11 15.38 18.48
CA ILE A 263 -12.73 15.75 18.14
C ILE A 263 -12.56 15.72 16.61
N LEU A 264 -13.20 14.77 15.96
CA LEU A 264 -13.13 14.59 14.52
C LEU A 264 -13.99 15.58 13.76
N SER A 265 -15.13 16.05 14.30
CA SER A 265 -15.84 17.19 13.73
C SER A 265 -14.96 18.44 13.72
N GLY A 266 -14.16 18.66 14.77
CA GLY A 266 -13.16 19.73 14.79
C GLY A 266 -12.09 19.59 13.71
N VAL A 267 -11.57 18.38 13.48
CA VAL A 267 -10.57 18.11 12.42
C VAL A 267 -11.18 18.15 11.01
N LEU A 268 -12.38 17.63 10.81
CA LEU A 268 -13.11 17.70 9.54
C LEU A 268 -13.51 19.13 9.22
N ILE A 269 -13.99 19.90 10.21
CA ILE A 269 -14.25 21.33 10.07
C ILE A 269 -12.93 22.05 9.78
N PHE A 270 -11.81 21.71 10.43
CA PHE A 270 -10.50 22.31 10.14
C PHE A 270 -9.96 21.97 8.74
N ILE A 271 -10.15 20.73 8.27
CA ILE A 271 -9.79 20.32 6.90
C ILE A 271 -10.72 21.00 5.89
N LEU A 272 -12.03 21.05 6.16
CA LEU A 272 -13.00 21.75 5.33
C LEU A 272 -12.72 23.26 5.31
N THR A 273 -12.39 23.88 6.44
CA THR A 273 -12.07 25.31 6.53
C THR A 273 -10.70 25.63 5.94
N SER A 274 -9.72 24.72 6.01
CA SER A 274 -8.44 24.88 5.29
C SER A 274 -8.56 24.61 3.79
N LEU A 275 -9.54 23.83 3.35
CA LEU A 275 -9.92 23.68 1.94
C LEU A 275 -10.75 24.87 1.44
N THR A 276 -11.51 25.55 2.30
CA THR A 276 -12.30 26.75 1.94
C THR A 276 -11.60 28.05 2.29
N LEU A 277 -10.39 28.04 2.84
CA LEU A 277 -9.57 29.24 3.01
C LEU A 277 -9.12 29.63 1.60
N PRO A 278 -9.75 30.64 0.98
CA PRO A 278 -9.39 31.02 -0.37
C PRO A 278 -7.97 31.60 -0.26
N SER A 279 -7.03 31.38 -1.18
CA SER A 279 -7.07 32.00 -2.51
C SER A 279 -7.74 33.38 -2.57
N ILE A 280 -7.78 34.14 -1.45
CA ILE A 280 -8.12 35.57 -1.41
C ILE A 280 -6.85 36.35 -1.74
N ASN A 281 -6.19 35.96 -2.83
CA ASN A 281 -5.39 36.86 -3.66
C ASN A 281 -4.94 36.12 -4.91
N ASN A 282 -5.56 36.55 -6.01
CA ASN A 282 -5.07 36.59 -7.38
C ASN A 282 -5.31 35.36 -8.27
N ASP A 283 -6.28 35.54 -9.18
CA ASP A 283 -6.15 35.31 -10.62
C ASP A 283 -5.56 33.98 -11.09
N SER A 284 -6.21 32.87 -10.74
CA SER A 284 -6.27 31.73 -11.66
C SER A 284 -7.49 30.86 -11.36
N ASN A 285 -8.40 30.77 -12.34
CA ASN A 285 -9.56 29.87 -12.31
C ASN A 285 -9.20 28.36 -12.31
N ASP A 286 -7.91 28.00 -12.24
CA ASP A 286 -7.41 26.64 -12.41
C ASP A 286 -6.68 26.12 -11.17
N SER A 287 -7.36 26.07 -10.01
CA SER A 287 -6.82 25.36 -8.85
C SER A 287 -7.08 23.85 -8.95
N VAL A 288 -6.12 23.00 -8.55
CA VAL A 288 -6.31 21.54 -8.45
C VAL A 288 -7.49 21.17 -7.54
N LEU A 289 -7.81 22.05 -6.59
CA LEU A 289 -8.93 21.88 -5.67
C LEU A 289 -10.28 22.07 -6.37
N SER A 290 -10.47 23.12 -7.18
CA SER A 290 -11.72 23.35 -7.92
C SER A 290 -12.00 22.18 -8.88
N TYR A 291 -10.97 21.69 -9.56
CA TYR A 291 -11.08 20.50 -10.42
C TYR A 291 -11.48 19.22 -9.65
N LYS A 292 -10.99 19.04 -8.41
CA LYS A 292 -11.39 17.90 -7.56
C LYS A 292 -12.80 18.04 -7.00
N LEU A 293 -13.23 19.25 -6.62
CA LEU A 293 -14.59 19.51 -6.15
C LEU A 293 -15.62 19.24 -7.25
N GLN A 294 -15.34 19.67 -8.49
CA GLN A 294 -16.18 19.34 -9.66
C GLN A 294 -16.36 17.83 -9.87
N LYS A 295 -15.34 17.01 -9.55
CA LYS A 295 -15.45 15.53 -9.61
C LYS A 295 -16.40 14.96 -8.56
N VAL A 296 -16.44 15.56 -7.38
CA VAL A 296 -17.32 15.12 -6.28
C VAL A 296 -18.76 15.56 -6.55
N THR A 297 -18.97 16.80 -6.98
CA THR A 297 -20.32 17.31 -7.32
C THR A 297 -20.92 16.55 -8.49
N GLY A 298 -20.15 16.33 -9.57
CA GLY A 298 -20.63 15.55 -10.71
C GLY A 298 -20.95 14.08 -10.37
N LEU A 299 -20.27 13.47 -9.39
CA LEU A 299 -20.63 12.13 -8.90
C LEU A 299 -21.93 12.14 -8.08
N ALA A 300 -22.16 13.19 -7.28
CA ALA A 300 -23.40 13.34 -6.54
C ALA A 300 -24.59 13.53 -7.51
N GLU A 301 -24.44 14.38 -8.53
CA GLU A 301 -25.45 14.57 -9.58
C GLU A 301 -25.77 13.25 -10.29
N PHE A 302 -24.75 12.47 -10.68
CA PHE A 302 -24.94 11.12 -11.25
C PHE A 302 -25.72 10.15 -10.35
N MET A 303 -25.59 10.26 -9.02
CA MET A 303 -26.29 9.36 -8.08
C MET A 303 -27.75 9.76 -7.81
N PHE A 304 -28.11 11.03 -8.04
CA PHE A 304 -29.39 11.60 -7.61
C PHE A 304 -30.25 12.18 -8.74
N ASP A 305 -29.71 12.37 -9.95
CA ASP A 305 -30.44 12.81 -11.13
C ASP A 305 -30.47 11.70 -12.19
N ASP A 306 -31.67 11.16 -12.45
CA ASP A 306 -31.89 10.10 -13.44
C ASP A 306 -31.55 10.53 -14.88
N ASN A 307 -31.47 11.83 -15.15
CA ASN A 307 -31.07 12.36 -16.46
C ASN A 307 -29.54 12.43 -16.64
N PHE A 308 -28.78 12.22 -15.56
CA PHE A 308 -27.34 12.34 -15.58
C PHE A 308 -26.67 11.00 -15.87
N GLY A 309 -26.43 10.72 -17.16
CA GLY A 309 -25.80 9.47 -17.61
C GLY A 309 -24.31 9.35 -17.24
N VAL A 310 -23.78 8.13 -17.31
CA VAL A 310 -22.35 7.84 -17.01
C VAL A 310 -21.37 8.68 -17.85
N TYR A 311 -21.78 9.06 -19.07
CA TYR A 311 -20.98 9.84 -19.99
C TYR A 311 -20.92 11.33 -19.68
N SER A 312 -21.78 11.81 -18.77
CA SER A 312 -21.79 13.18 -18.27
C SER A 312 -20.82 13.39 -17.10
N LEU A 313 -20.28 12.29 -16.53
CA LEU A 313 -19.31 12.36 -15.45
C LEU A 313 -17.98 12.98 -15.91
N PRO A 314 -17.27 13.70 -15.02
CA PRO A 314 -15.90 14.13 -15.29
C PRO A 314 -15.01 12.93 -15.65
N ARG A 315 -14.22 13.06 -16.72
CA ARG A 315 -13.44 11.96 -17.35
C ARG A 315 -12.84 10.94 -16.39
N SER A 316 -12.10 11.41 -15.38
CA SER A 316 -11.43 10.53 -14.42
C SER A 316 -12.42 9.71 -13.57
N THR A 317 -13.58 10.28 -13.22
CA THR A 317 -14.68 9.60 -12.54
C THR A 317 -15.38 8.65 -13.51
N GLN A 318 -15.67 9.13 -14.72
CA GLN A 318 -16.29 8.36 -15.80
C GLN A 318 -15.55 7.05 -16.08
N VAL A 319 -14.22 7.10 -16.30
CA VAL A 319 -13.40 5.91 -16.58
C VAL A 319 -13.55 4.87 -15.46
N ARG A 320 -13.44 5.28 -14.20
CA ARG A 320 -13.56 4.36 -13.04
C ARG A 320 -14.96 3.77 -12.87
N VAL A 321 -16.00 4.55 -13.16
CA VAL A 321 -17.38 4.04 -13.12
C VAL A 321 -17.62 3.05 -14.26
N ILE A 322 -17.16 3.35 -15.48
CA ILE A 322 -17.23 2.42 -16.62
C ILE A 322 -16.50 1.11 -16.33
N GLU A 323 -15.29 1.16 -15.75
CA GLU A 323 -14.57 -0.04 -15.29
C GLU A 323 -15.41 -0.88 -14.34
N THR A 324 -15.99 -0.23 -13.32
CA THR A 324 -16.80 -0.89 -12.29
C THR A 324 -18.01 -1.56 -12.92
N LEU A 325 -18.73 -0.86 -13.79
CA LEU A 325 -19.92 -1.38 -14.44
C LEU A 325 -19.60 -2.55 -15.38
N ASN A 326 -18.52 -2.47 -16.15
CA ASN A 326 -18.09 -3.57 -17.01
C ASN A 326 -17.56 -4.77 -16.22
N LEU A 327 -16.94 -4.56 -15.06
CA LEU A 327 -16.53 -5.64 -14.16
C LEU A 327 -17.74 -6.39 -13.58
N LEU A 328 -18.76 -5.65 -13.15
CA LEU A 328 -19.99 -6.22 -12.59
C LEU A 328 -20.88 -6.88 -13.65
N ASP A 329 -20.64 -6.62 -14.92
CA ASP A 329 -21.33 -7.24 -16.05
C ASP A 329 -20.65 -8.54 -16.52
N GLN A 330 -19.51 -8.93 -15.93
CA GLN A 330 -18.86 -10.20 -16.22
C GLN A 330 -19.64 -11.40 -15.66
N PRO A 331 -19.47 -12.62 -16.22
CA PRO A 331 -19.97 -13.84 -15.60
C PRO A 331 -19.65 -13.95 -14.11
N LEU A 332 -20.62 -14.41 -13.31
CA LEU A 332 -20.50 -14.50 -11.84
C LEU A 332 -19.21 -15.19 -11.36
N PRO A 333 -18.72 -16.29 -11.98
CA PRO A 333 -17.45 -16.89 -11.57
C PRO A 333 -16.26 -15.92 -11.63
N TYR A 334 -16.19 -15.05 -12.64
CA TYR A 334 -15.13 -14.06 -12.78
C TYR A 334 -15.27 -12.92 -11.78
N ILE A 335 -16.49 -12.51 -11.43
CA ILE A 335 -16.70 -11.53 -10.35
C ILE A 335 -16.25 -12.11 -9.01
N MET A 336 -16.55 -13.39 -8.76
CA MET A 336 -16.25 -14.04 -7.48
C MET A 336 -14.76 -14.35 -7.31
N LEU A 337 -14.10 -14.93 -8.33
CA LEU A 337 -12.73 -15.44 -8.27
C LEU A 337 -11.70 -14.53 -8.94
N GLY A 338 -12.14 -13.58 -9.74
CA GLY A 338 -11.29 -12.79 -10.62
C GLY A 338 -10.85 -13.54 -11.87
N LYS A 339 -10.18 -12.82 -12.77
CA LYS A 339 -9.64 -13.34 -14.03
C LYS A 339 -8.20 -13.86 -13.93
N GLY A 340 -7.55 -13.77 -12.78
CA GLY A 340 -6.20 -14.31 -12.62
C GLY A 340 -5.07 -13.37 -13.04
N PHE A 341 -3.84 -13.89 -13.06
CA PHE A 341 -2.64 -13.18 -13.55
C PHE A 341 -2.76 -12.90 -15.04
N GLY A 342 -2.37 -11.72 -15.48
CA GLY A 342 -2.56 -11.27 -16.86
C GLY A 342 -4.03 -11.14 -17.26
N GLY A 343 -4.98 -11.27 -16.32
CA GLY A 343 -6.40 -11.08 -16.58
C GLY A 343 -6.70 -9.65 -16.99
N TYR A 344 -7.68 -9.47 -17.88
CA TYR A 344 -8.08 -8.18 -18.42
C TYR A 344 -9.58 -8.01 -18.50
N LEU A 345 -10.01 -6.76 -18.45
CA LEU A 345 -11.38 -6.37 -18.71
C LEU A 345 -11.54 -6.07 -20.21
N GLU A 346 -12.61 -6.59 -20.79
CA GLU A 346 -13.11 -6.15 -22.09
C GLU A 346 -14.32 -5.25 -21.86
N GLN A 347 -14.56 -4.32 -22.78
CA GLN A 347 -15.77 -3.51 -22.75
C GLN A 347 -16.96 -4.39 -23.09
N SER A 348 -17.97 -4.42 -22.21
CA SER A 348 -19.22 -5.14 -22.45
C SER A 348 -20.39 -4.16 -22.58
N LYS A 349 -20.85 -3.63 -21.44
CA LYS A 349 -22.04 -2.79 -21.33
C LYS A 349 -21.75 -1.32 -21.62
N TYR A 350 -20.58 -0.83 -21.21
CA TYR A 350 -20.19 0.57 -21.39
C TYR A 350 -18.84 0.67 -22.10
N TYR A 351 -18.80 1.44 -23.19
CA TYR A 351 -17.58 1.71 -23.94
C TYR A 351 -16.96 3.02 -23.44
N TYR A 352 -15.64 3.10 -23.35
CA TYR A 352 -14.94 4.34 -22.96
C TYR A 352 -15.02 5.44 -24.04
N GLY A 353 -15.51 5.11 -25.25
CA GLY A 353 -15.66 6.05 -26.36
C GLY A 353 -14.32 6.51 -26.96
N ARG A 354 -14.33 7.64 -27.68
CA ARG A 354 -13.11 8.29 -28.24
C ARG A 354 -12.32 9.11 -27.21
N TYR A 355 -12.74 9.07 -25.94
CA TYR A 355 -12.25 9.97 -24.90
C TYR A 355 -11.07 9.41 -24.11
N LEU A 356 -10.65 8.16 -24.35
CA LEU A 356 -9.43 7.60 -23.76
C LEU A 356 -8.18 8.24 -24.36
N ASN A 357 -7.17 8.43 -23.52
CA ASN A 357 -5.83 8.84 -23.93
C ASN A 357 -4.78 8.07 -23.11
N LYS A 358 -3.52 8.38 -23.37
CA LYS A 358 -2.34 7.81 -22.71
C LYS A 358 -2.29 8.01 -21.19
N ASP A 359 -3.05 8.97 -20.65
CA ASP A 359 -3.11 9.23 -19.21
C ASP A 359 -4.02 8.22 -18.47
N ASP A 360 -4.98 7.61 -19.18
CA ASP A 360 -5.90 6.62 -18.62
C ASP A 360 -5.38 5.19 -18.80
N TYR A 361 -4.86 4.87 -20.00
CA TYR A 361 -4.37 3.54 -20.36
C TYR A 361 -3.25 3.62 -21.39
N SER A 362 -2.41 2.58 -21.46
CA SER A 362 -1.39 2.48 -22.52
C SER A 362 -2.03 2.36 -23.91
N GLU A 363 -1.33 2.82 -24.94
CA GLU A 363 -1.79 2.73 -26.34
C GLU A 363 -2.14 1.30 -26.75
N ASP A 364 -1.38 0.31 -26.25
CA ASP A 364 -1.65 -1.10 -26.51
C ASP A 364 -2.98 -1.56 -25.91
N GLN A 365 -3.32 -1.10 -24.71
CA GLN A 365 -4.61 -1.39 -24.07
C GLN A 365 -5.76 -0.71 -24.80
N ILE A 366 -5.58 0.54 -25.22
CA ILE A 366 -6.59 1.31 -25.97
C ILE A 366 -6.87 0.64 -27.32
N ARG A 367 -5.81 0.28 -28.07
CA ARG A 367 -5.93 -0.36 -29.39
C ARG A 367 -6.53 -1.76 -29.29
N SER A 368 -6.04 -2.58 -28.35
CA SER A 368 -6.52 -3.96 -28.19
C SER A 368 -7.90 -4.06 -27.53
N LYS A 369 -8.38 -2.97 -26.91
CA LYS A 369 -9.58 -2.93 -26.06
C LYS A 369 -9.54 -3.92 -24.88
N LYS A 370 -8.33 -4.31 -24.48
CA LYS A 370 -8.06 -5.20 -23.35
C LYS A 370 -7.38 -4.39 -22.25
N PHE A 371 -8.06 -4.22 -21.13
CA PHE A 371 -7.61 -3.35 -20.03
C PHE A 371 -7.08 -4.22 -18.87
N TYR A 372 -5.76 -4.26 -18.69
CA TYR A 372 -5.05 -5.13 -17.74
C TYR A 372 -4.74 -4.45 -16.39
N VAL A 373 -4.72 -3.11 -16.39
CA VAL A 373 -4.37 -2.28 -15.23
C VAL A 373 -5.50 -1.29 -14.97
N LEU A 374 -6.53 -1.77 -14.27
CA LEU A 374 -7.67 -0.95 -13.85
C LEU A 374 -7.29 -0.08 -12.66
N HIS A 375 -8.14 0.90 -12.35
CA HIS A 375 -7.89 1.83 -11.28
C HIS A 375 -8.44 1.33 -9.94
N SER A 376 -7.67 1.52 -8.85
CA SER A 376 -8.17 1.34 -7.48
C SER A 376 -8.70 -0.07 -7.20
N ILE A 377 -9.85 -0.20 -6.51
CA ILE A 377 -10.46 -1.47 -6.14
C ILE A 377 -10.85 -2.33 -7.35
N ASN A 378 -11.02 -1.73 -8.53
CA ASN A 378 -11.33 -2.45 -9.76
C ASN A 378 -10.19 -3.40 -10.16
N GLN A 379 -8.93 -3.02 -9.89
CA GLN A 379 -7.80 -3.92 -10.13
C GLN A 379 -7.86 -5.13 -9.21
N LEU A 380 -8.22 -4.93 -7.94
CA LEU A 380 -8.37 -6.03 -6.98
C LEU A 380 -9.47 -7.00 -7.41
N LEU A 381 -10.62 -6.47 -7.80
CA LEU A 381 -11.76 -7.26 -8.27
C LEU A 381 -11.44 -8.00 -9.57
N LEU A 382 -10.81 -7.32 -10.54
CA LEU A 382 -10.40 -7.94 -11.80
C LEU A 382 -9.47 -9.11 -11.56
N LYS A 383 -8.44 -8.92 -10.73
CA LYS A 383 -7.42 -9.95 -10.53
C LYS A 383 -7.97 -11.05 -9.63
N HIS A 384 -8.39 -10.72 -8.41
CA HIS A 384 -8.63 -11.69 -7.32
C HIS A 384 -10.10 -11.89 -6.92
N GLY A 385 -11.03 -11.12 -7.49
CA GLY A 385 -12.46 -11.23 -7.24
C GLY A 385 -12.91 -10.85 -5.82
N VAL A 386 -14.22 -10.91 -5.60
CA VAL A 386 -14.85 -10.56 -4.30
C VAL A 386 -14.48 -11.54 -3.19
N ILE A 387 -14.20 -12.81 -3.50
CA ILE A 387 -13.82 -13.81 -2.50
C ILE A 387 -12.52 -13.41 -1.80
N PHE A 388 -11.56 -12.83 -2.52
CA PHE A 388 -10.33 -12.35 -1.91
C PHE A 388 -10.59 -11.26 -0.87
N ILE A 389 -11.49 -10.31 -1.16
CA ILE A 389 -11.90 -9.26 -0.22
C ILE A 389 -12.49 -9.89 1.04
N ALA A 390 -13.42 -10.83 0.88
CA ALA A 390 -14.03 -11.53 2.01
C ALA A 390 -12.98 -12.29 2.85
N LEU A 391 -12.03 -12.98 2.21
CA LEU A 391 -10.96 -13.70 2.90
C LEU A 391 -10.06 -12.77 3.70
N ILE A 392 -9.59 -11.65 3.13
CA ILE A 392 -8.73 -10.69 3.84
C ILE A 392 -9.46 -10.10 5.04
N VAL A 393 -10.73 -9.73 4.90
CA VAL A 393 -11.56 -9.21 6.01
C VAL A 393 -11.73 -10.27 7.10
N LEU A 394 -12.08 -11.51 6.74
CA LEU A 394 -12.26 -12.61 7.69
C LEU A 394 -10.96 -12.96 8.44
N MET A 395 -9.83 -12.99 7.73
CA MET A 395 -8.51 -13.19 8.33
C MET A 395 -8.19 -12.08 9.33
N GLY A 396 -8.43 -10.83 8.93
CA GLY A 396 -8.27 -9.65 9.77
C GLY A 396 -9.10 -9.72 11.05
N MET A 397 -10.40 -10.01 10.91
CA MET A 397 -11.32 -10.16 12.05
C MET A 397 -10.82 -11.19 13.08
N LYS A 398 -10.26 -12.31 12.63
CA LYS A 398 -9.68 -13.34 13.51
C LYS A 398 -8.41 -12.85 14.21
N MET A 399 -7.54 -12.13 13.51
CA MET A 399 -6.26 -11.64 14.04
C MET A 399 -6.39 -10.50 15.05
N ARG A 400 -7.41 -9.65 14.92
CA ARG A 400 -7.63 -8.43 15.74
C ARG A 400 -7.56 -8.65 17.26
N LYS A 401 -7.83 -9.88 17.73
CA LYS A 401 -7.84 -10.21 19.16
C LYS A 401 -6.44 -10.47 19.75
N ARG A 402 -5.44 -10.76 18.92
CA ARG A 402 -4.12 -11.25 19.37
C ARG A 402 -2.93 -10.51 18.76
N ILE A 403 -3.11 -9.91 17.59
CA ILE A 403 -2.11 -9.08 16.90
C ILE A 403 -2.46 -7.60 17.14
N ASN A 404 -1.50 -6.69 16.96
CA ASN A 404 -1.73 -5.25 17.03
C ASN A 404 -2.92 -4.87 16.12
N LYS A 405 -4.02 -4.44 16.74
CA LYS A 405 -5.29 -4.16 16.05
C LYS A 405 -5.15 -3.02 15.03
N ASN A 406 -4.33 -2.01 15.31
CA ASN A 406 -4.12 -0.89 14.39
C ASN A 406 -3.41 -1.36 13.13
N TYR A 407 -2.36 -2.18 13.27
CA TYR A 407 -1.69 -2.80 12.13
C TYR A 407 -2.65 -3.62 11.26
N VAL A 408 -3.47 -4.48 11.88
CA VAL A 408 -4.43 -5.32 11.16
C VAL A 408 -5.44 -4.47 10.40
N ASP A 409 -6.04 -3.47 11.06
CA ASP A 409 -7.04 -2.58 10.45
C ASP A 409 -6.46 -1.78 9.28
N VAL A 410 -5.29 -1.18 9.48
CA VAL A 410 -4.61 -0.38 8.47
C VAL A 410 -4.19 -1.24 7.29
N SER A 411 -3.72 -2.46 7.52
CA SER A 411 -3.35 -3.39 6.44
C SER A 411 -4.55 -3.75 5.58
N ILE A 412 -5.71 -4.02 6.18
CA ILE A 412 -6.95 -4.32 5.43
C ILE A 412 -7.36 -3.11 4.59
N ILE A 413 -7.47 -1.93 5.21
CA ILE A 413 -7.85 -0.70 4.50
C ILE A 413 -6.86 -0.44 3.35
N PHE A 414 -5.57 -0.53 3.64
CA PHE A 414 -4.54 -0.30 2.64
C PHE A 414 -4.60 -1.30 1.48
N ILE A 415 -4.71 -2.61 1.74
CA ILE A 415 -4.78 -3.64 0.70
C ILE A 415 -6.02 -3.47 -0.18
N LEU A 416 -7.18 -3.14 0.41
CA LEU A 416 -8.45 -3.01 -0.32
C LEU A 416 -8.51 -1.76 -1.21
N PHE A 417 -7.88 -0.67 -0.78
CA PHE A 417 -7.95 0.62 -1.47
C PHE A 417 -6.62 1.04 -2.11
N SER A 418 -5.58 0.20 -2.09
CA SER A 418 -4.31 0.53 -2.75
C SER A 418 -4.52 0.70 -4.24
N TYR A 419 -4.06 1.83 -4.77
CA TYR A 419 -4.34 2.29 -6.13
C TYR A 419 -3.62 1.47 -7.22
N ALA A 420 -2.61 0.69 -6.87
CA ALA A 420 -1.84 -0.13 -7.80
C ALA A 420 -1.24 -1.35 -7.09
N PHE A 421 -1.43 -2.55 -7.65
CA PHE A 421 -0.75 -3.77 -7.19
C PHE A 421 0.72 -3.76 -7.64
N THR A 422 1.50 -2.85 -7.06
CA THR A 422 2.96 -2.82 -7.16
C THR A 422 3.57 -3.68 -6.05
N ILE A 423 4.89 -3.80 -6.04
CA ILE A 423 5.63 -4.66 -5.09
C ILE A 423 5.28 -4.33 -3.63
N LYS A 424 5.08 -3.06 -3.27
CA LYS A 424 4.87 -2.63 -1.87
C LYS A 424 3.55 -3.13 -1.26
N PRO A 425 2.39 -2.96 -1.92
CA PRO A 425 1.16 -3.63 -1.50
C PRO A 425 1.30 -5.13 -1.34
N TYR A 426 2.03 -5.81 -2.22
CA TYR A 426 2.32 -7.24 -2.08
C TYR A 426 3.23 -7.57 -0.89
N LEU A 427 4.21 -6.73 -0.56
CA LEU A 427 5.03 -6.87 0.65
C LEU A 427 4.19 -6.69 1.92
N ILE A 428 3.28 -5.71 1.95
CA ILE A 428 2.35 -5.50 3.07
C ILE A 428 1.36 -6.67 3.20
N LEU A 429 0.83 -7.17 2.08
CA LEU A 429 0.03 -8.40 2.07
C LEU A 429 0.83 -9.58 2.62
N SER A 430 2.08 -9.74 2.22
CA SER A 430 2.95 -10.83 2.72
C SER A 430 3.19 -10.74 4.22
N LEU A 431 3.45 -9.52 4.74
CA LEU A 431 3.54 -9.29 6.18
C LEU A 431 2.24 -9.65 6.89
N PHE A 432 1.09 -9.25 6.34
CA PHE A 432 -0.22 -9.57 6.90
C PHE A 432 -0.45 -11.09 6.96
N LEU A 433 -0.06 -11.81 5.91
CA LEU A 433 -0.13 -13.28 5.86
C LEU A 433 0.83 -13.95 6.85
N ILE A 434 2.07 -13.46 7.00
CA ILE A 434 3.01 -13.94 8.04
C ILE A 434 2.37 -13.80 9.43
N SER A 435 1.79 -12.64 9.73
CA SER A 435 1.11 -12.38 11.00
C SER A 435 -0.09 -13.33 11.22
N PHE A 436 -0.82 -13.68 10.16
CA PHE A 436 -1.91 -14.65 10.23
C PHE A 436 -1.42 -16.08 10.51
N ILE A 437 -0.35 -16.51 9.84
CA ILE A 437 0.28 -17.82 10.09
C ILE A 437 0.76 -17.91 11.54
N TYR A 438 1.38 -16.84 12.04
CA TYR A 438 1.79 -16.75 13.43
C TYR A 438 0.60 -16.85 14.41
N TYR A 439 -0.48 -16.10 14.14
CA TYR A 439 -1.73 -16.20 14.91
C TYR A 439 -2.26 -17.63 15.01
N LEU A 440 -2.24 -18.38 13.89
CA LEU A 440 -2.67 -19.78 13.87
C LEU A 440 -1.73 -20.70 14.66
N GLY A 441 -0.43 -20.38 14.68
CA GLY A 441 0.57 -21.06 15.50
C GLY A 441 0.29 -20.92 17.01
N ILE A 442 0.03 -19.70 17.48
CA ILE A 442 -0.28 -19.41 18.90
C ILE A 442 -1.50 -20.21 19.40
N LYS A 443 -2.54 -20.33 18.56
CA LYS A 443 -3.75 -21.08 18.93
C LYS A 443 -3.47 -22.56 19.20
N LYS A 444 -2.49 -23.14 18.51
CA LYS A 444 -2.14 -24.56 18.70
C LYS A 444 -1.49 -24.81 20.05
N THR A 445 -0.57 -23.94 20.49
CA THR A 445 0.14 -24.06 21.77
C THR A 445 -0.80 -23.89 22.98
N GLU A 446 -1.78 -22.99 22.92
CA GLU A 446 -2.77 -22.85 23.99
C GLU A 446 -3.69 -24.07 24.10
N ASN A 447 -4.11 -24.63 22.97
CA ASN A 447 -4.98 -25.81 22.94
C ASN A 447 -4.26 -27.09 23.43
N THR A 448 -2.95 -27.24 23.19
CA THR A 448 -2.17 -28.36 23.73
C THR A 448 -2.00 -28.26 25.25
N VAL A 449 -1.74 -27.07 25.79
CA VAL A 449 -1.60 -26.85 27.24
C VAL A 449 -2.94 -27.07 27.97
N HIS A 450 -4.06 -26.65 27.38
CA HIS A 450 -5.39 -26.92 27.95
C HIS A 450 -5.82 -28.40 27.87
N HIS A 451 -5.31 -29.17 26.92
CA HIS A 451 -5.57 -30.62 26.86
C HIS A 451 -4.69 -31.41 27.83
N GLU A 452 -3.43 -31.03 28.01
CA GLU A 452 -2.53 -31.66 28.99
C GLU A 452 -3.01 -31.40 30.42
N THR A 453 -3.46 -30.19 30.75
CA THR A 453 -4.02 -29.88 32.08
C THR A 453 -5.33 -30.60 32.40
N LYS A 454 -6.15 -30.91 31.39
CA LYS A 454 -7.35 -31.77 31.57
C LYS A 454 -7.02 -33.26 31.72
N ASN A 455 -5.92 -33.73 31.16
CA ASN A 455 -5.50 -35.13 31.28
C ASN A 455 -4.69 -35.42 32.56
N ILE A 456 -4.24 -34.39 33.28
CA ILE A 456 -3.59 -34.53 34.61
C ILE A 456 -4.62 -34.44 35.75
N SER A 457 -5.87 -34.07 35.45
CA SER A 457 -6.97 -33.93 36.42
C SER A 457 -8.03 -35.04 36.35
N ASN A 458 -7.78 -36.09 35.56
CA ASN A 458 -8.47 -37.38 35.58
C ASN A 458 -7.46 -38.46 35.95
#